data_AF-A0AAE1NG50-F1
#
_entry.id   AF-A0AAE1NG50-F1
#
_cell.length_a   1.000
_cell.length_b   1.000
_cell.length_c   1.000
_cell.angle_alpha   90.00
_cell.angle_beta   90.00
_cell.angle_gamma   90.00
#
_symmetry.space_group_name_H-M   'P 1'
#
loop_
_entity.id
_entity.type
_entity.pdbx_description
1 polymer ?
#
loop_
_entity_poly.entity_id
_entity_poly.type
_entity_poly.pdbx_seq_one_letter_code
_entity_poly.pdbx_strand_id
1 'polypeptide(L)'
;MFFRVVLADRSALLICAMYRPPRQGPASLHYLSEKLDDLLILHRCSHVLVVGDLNHHLEQQAYENLLDVQGLIDHVTFPTHERGGTLEPVISDLQEDTLCCHQLGPVGSSDHHAVLTKVNVGVARDEATTRTIWMWDKLTGYPCDVTWNKLHGQPLLQGGSESMARAFTSHLLALQNRHVPHRNYTTRPKDQPWFGYRCRAAAEEKYSAWMFRFHLH
;
A
#
# COMPACT_ATOMS: atom_id res chain seq x y z
N MET A 1 -16.47 3.93 4.86
CA MET A 1 -15.03 3.75 5.13
C MET A 1 -14.27 4.41 3.99
N PHE A 2 -13.18 5.13 4.30
CA PHE A 2 -12.39 5.85 3.30
C PHE A 2 -10.98 5.27 3.23
N PHE A 3 -10.49 5.02 2.02
CA PHE A 3 -9.11 4.65 1.77
C PHE A 3 -8.48 5.62 0.79
N ARG A 4 -7.17 5.83 0.94
CA ARG A 4 -6.40 6.68 0.04
C ARG A 4 -5.38 5.82 -0.68
N VAL A 5 -5.40 5.83 -2.01
CA VAL A 5 -4.40 5.17 -2.85
C VAL A 5 -3.58 6.24 -3.56
N VAL A 6 -2.27 6.25 -3.33
CA VAL A 6 -1.37 7.18 -4.04
C VAL A 6 -1.06 6.61 -5.41
N LEU A 7 -1.23 7.43 -6.44
CA LEU A 7 -0.99 7.07 -7.82
C LEU A 7 0.43 7.44 -8.25
N ALA A 8 0.91 6.83 -9.33
CA ALA A 8 2.30 6.93 -9.79
C ALA A 8 2.72 8.37 -10.14
N ASP A 9 1.77 9.21 -10.56
CA ASP A 9 1.93 10.64 -10.83
C ASP A 9 1.87 11.52 -9.56
N ARG A 10 1.82 10.90 -8.37
CA ARG A 10 1.67 11.53 -7.05
C ARG A 10 0.29 12.15 -6.78
N SER A 11 -0.67 12.02 -7.69
CA SER A 11 -2.07 12.23 -7.37
C SER A 11 -2.56 11.11 -6.42
N ALA A 12 -3.81 11.19 -5.96
CA ALA A 12 -4.38 10.13 -5.15
C ALA A 12 -5.86 9.89 -5.46
N LEU A 13 -6.26 8.63 -5.35
CA LEU A 13 -7.61 8.15 -5.47
C LEU A 13 -8.20 7.96 -4.06
N LEU A 14 -9.33 8.62 -3.79
CA LEU A 14 -10.15 8.39 -2.61
C LEU A 14 -11.13 7.25 -2.88
N ILE A 15 -11.03 6.14 -2.14
CA ILE A 15 -11.98 5.04 -2.23
C ILE A 15 -12.97 5.16 -1.08
N CYS A 16 -14.24 5.36 -1.41
CA CYS A 16 -15.36 5.46 -0.48
C CYS A 16 -16.14 4.14 -0.48
N ALA A 17 -15.85 3.26 0.47
CA ALA A 17 -16.63 2.03 0.66
C ALA A 17 -17.84 2.33 1.57
N MET A 18 -19.05 2.23 1.04
CA MET A 18 -20.26 2.70 1.71
C MET A 18 -21.37 1.65 1.69
N TYR A 19 -22.17 1.65 2.75
CA TYR A 19 -23.43 0.91 2.80
C TYR A 19 -24.53 1.89 3.18
N ARG A 20 -25.57 1.97 2.36
CA ARG A 20 -26.79 2.72 2.67
C ARG A 20 -27.92 1.73 2.97
N PRO A 21 -28.39 1.66 4.22
CA PRO A 21 -29.55 0.84 4.56
C PRO A 21 -30.82 1.31 3.84
N PRO A 22 -31.71 0.39 3.42
CA PRO A 22 -32.86 0.72 2.59
C PRO A 22 -33.90 1.64 3.25
N ARG A 23 -33.89 1.77 4.59
CA ARG A 23 -34.90 2.53 5.35
C ARG A 23 -34.39 3.86 5.93
N GLN A 24 -33.20 4.30 5.57
CA GLN A 24 -32.58 5.50 6.15
C GLN A 24 -32.77 6.79 5.34
N GLY A 25 -33.55 6.76 4.26
CA GLY A 25 -33.72 7.92 3.40
C GLY A 25 -32.44 8.29 2.63
N PRO A 26 -32.39 9.45 1.97
CA PRO A 26 -31.30 9.83 1.07
C PRO A 26 -30.11 10.53 1.75
N ALA A 27 -30.11 10.66 3.09
CA ALA A 27 -29.16 11.50 3.82
C ALA A 27 -27.68 11.20 3.52
N SER A 28 -27.30 9.93 3.34
CA SER A 28 -25.92 9.56 2.99
C SER A 28 -25.52 9.96 1.56
N LEU A 29 -26.46 9.94 0.61
CA LEU A 29 -26.25 10.40 -0.76
C LEU A 29 -26.13 11.92 -0.82
N HIS A 30 -26.99 12.63 -0.08
CA HIS A 30 -26.87 14.09 0.08
C HIS A 30 -25.55 14.49 0.73
N TYR A 31 -25.13 13.78 1.78
CA TYR A 31 -23.84 14.00 2.40
C TYR A 31 -22.70 13.90 1.39
N LEU A 32 -22.67 12.86 0.55
CA LEU A 32 -21.67 12.77 -0.52
C LEU A 32 -21.79 13.93 -1.50
N SER A 33 -23.00 14.25 -1.95
CA SER A 33 -23.23 15.31 -2.93
C SER A 33 -22.77 16.68 -2.42
N GLU A 34 -22.81 16.93 -1.11
CA GLU A 34 -22.43 18.20 -0.48
C GLU A 34 -20.97 18.21 0.00
N LYS A 35 -20.38 17.05 0.32
CA LYS A 35 -19.10 16.96 1.05
C LYS A 35 -17.99 16.26 0.30
N LEU A 36 -18.23 15.75 -0.90
CA LEU A 36 -17.20 15.03 -1.62
C LEU A 36 -15.98 15.90 -1.97
N ASP A 37 -16.17 17.14 -2.40
CA ASP A 37 -15.08 18.09 -2.65
C ASP A 37 -14.26 18.37 -1.38
N ASP A 38 -14.95 18.62 -0.25
CA ASP A 38 -14.31 18.82 1.06
C ASP A 38 -13.44 17.60 1.43
N LEU A 39 -13.94 16.38 1.18
CA LEU A 39 -13.23 15.14 1.45
C LEU A 39 -12.01 14.96 0.52
N LEU A 40 -12.15 15.26 -0.77
CA LEU A 40 -11.05 15.21 -1.72
C LEU A 40 -9.92 16.17 -1.33
N ILE A 41 -10.27 17.41 -0.96
CA ILE A 41 -9.32 18.42 -0.46
C ILE A 41 -8.64 17.94 0.83
N LEU A 42 -9.44 17.51 1.81
CA LEU A 42 -8.94 17.05 3.12
C LEU A 42 -7.95 15.89 2.98
N HIS A 43 -8.24 14.94 2.09
CA HIS A 43 -7.41 13.76 1.88
C HIS A 43 -6.34 13.93 0.78
N ARG A 44 -6.25 15.11 0.15
CA ARG A 44 -5.35 15.40 -0.97
C ARG A 44 -5.48 14.34 -2.07
N CYS A 45 -6.72 14.10 -2.47
CA CYS A 45 -7.09 13.22 -3.56
C CYS A 45 -7.59 14.05 -4.75
N SER A 46 -7.28 13.56 -5.95
CA SER A 46 -7.69 14.18 -7.21
C SER A 46 -8.82 13.41 -7.89
N HIS A 47 -9.04 12.17 -7.45
CA HIS A 47 -10.05 11.26 -7.99
C HIS A 47 -10.81 10.55 -6.88
N VAL A 48 -11.99 10.05 -7.19
CA VAL A 48 -12.86 9.30 -6.29
C VAL A 48 -13.36 8.01 -6.92
N LEU A 49 -13.46 6.95 -6.11
CA LEU A 49 -14.16 5.72 -6.43
C LEU A 49 -15.08 5.36 -5.25
N VAL A 50 -16.39 5.43 -5.45
CA VAL A 50 -17.37 5.01 -4.45
C VAL A 50 -17.88 3.62 -4.81
N VAL A 51 -17.89 2.72 -3.82
CA VAL A 51 -18.32 1.33 -3.98
C VAL A 51 -19.15 0.88 -2.79
N GLY A 52 -20.02 -0.08 -3.03
CA GLY A 52 -20.79 -0.80 -2.02
C GLY A 52 -22.29 -0.74 -2.27
N ASP A 53 -23.08 -1.33 -1.38
CA ASP A 53 -24.53 -1.39 -1.52
C ASP A 53 -25.17 -0.06 -1.09
N LEU A 54 -25.67 0.68 -2.08
CA LEU A 54 -26.28 1.99 -1.86
C LEU A 54 -27.81 1.93 -1.81
N ASN A 55 -28.43 0.78 -2.07
CA ASN A 55 -29.89 0.67 -2.22
C ASN A 55 -30.48 1.84 -3.03
N HIS A 56 -29.77 2.28 -4.08
CA HIS A 56 -29.99 3.59 -4.70
C HIS A 56 -31.32 3.67 -5.45
N HIS A 57 -31.85 2.53 -5.90
CA HIS A 57 -33.19 2.42 -6.48
C HIS A 57 -34.31 2.95 -5.56
N LEU A 58 -34.11 2.97 -4.23
CA LEU A 58 -35.08 3.54 -3.29
C LEU A 58 -35.02 5.08 -3.21
N GLU A 59 -33.95 5.70 -3.70
CA GLU A 59 -33.74 7.16 -3.70
C GLU A 59 -33.13 7.61 -5.01
N GLN A 60 -33.70 7.14 -6.12
CA GLN A 60 -33.13 7.31 -7.45
C GLN A 60 -32.79 8.77 -7.77
N GLN A 61 -33.67 9.72 -7.40
CA GLN A 61 -33.41 11.15 -7.61
C GLN A 61 -32.17 11.65 -6.87
N ALA A 62 -31.97 11.25 -5.60
CA ALA A 62 -30.81 11.69 -4.83
C ALA A 62 -29.52 11.06 -5.36
N TYR A 63 -29.61 9.85 -5.91
CA TYR A 63 -28.50 9.17 -6.56
C TYR A 63 -28.12 9.83 -7.89
N GLU A 64 -29.08 10.10 -8.77
CA GLU A 64 -28.85 10.82 -10.03
C GLU A 64 -28.29 12.23 -9.78
N ASN A 65 -28.83 12.95 -8.79
CA ASN A 65 -28.29 14.24 -8.39
C ASN A 65 -26.83 14.16 -7.94
N LEU A 66 -26.45 13.11 -7.19
CA LEU A 66 -25.06 12.90 -6.79
C LEU A 66 -24.17 12.71 -8.03
N LEU A 67 -24.58 11.90 -9.00
CA LEU A 67 -23.83 11.69 -10.24
C LEU A 67 -23.65 13.00 -11.02
N ASP A 68 -24.73 13.75 -11.19
CA ASP A 68 -24.73 14.99 -11.97
C ASP A 68 -23.90 16.10 -11.30
N VAL A 69 -24.12 16.34 -10.00
CA VAL A 69 -23.44 17.41 -9.26
C VAL A 69 -21.95 17.16 -9.15
N GLN A 70 -21.55 15.90 -8.95
CA GLN A 70 -20.15 15.51 -8.75
C GLN A 70 -19.47 15.04 -10.04
N GLY A 71 -20.18 15.02 -11.17
CA GLY A 71 -19.65 14.55 -12.46
C GLY A 71 -19.19 13.10 -12.43
N LEU A 72 -19.92 12.22 -11.75
CA LEU A 72 -19.57 10.81 -11.57
C LEU A 72 -20.30 9.93 -12.59
N ILE A 73 -19.64 8.87 -13.02
CA ILE A 73 -20.20 7.85 -13.89
C ILE A 73 -20.43 6.57 -13.08
N ASP A 74 -21.60 5.94 -13.24
CA ASP A 74 -21.85 4.58 -12.75
C ASP A 74 -21.39 3.55 -13.78
N HIS A 75 -20.45 2.71 -13.35
CA HIS A 75 -19.78 1.74 -14.21
C HIS A 75 -20.47 0.37 -14.19
N VAL A 76 -21.51 0.19 -13.37
CA VAL A 76 -22.25 -1.07 -13.26
C VAL A 76 -23.53 -1.02 -14.11
N THR A 77 -23.50 -1.73 -15.24
CA THR A 77 -24.62 -1.80 -16.21
C THR A 77 -25.36 -3.15 -16.19
N PHE A 78 -25.05 -4.01 -15.21
CA PHE A 78 -25.61 -5.35 -15.08
C PHE A 78 -26.28 -5.55 -13.71
N PRO A 79 -27.24 -6.50 -13.59
CA PRO A 79 -27.90 -6.76 -12.32
C PRO A 79 -26.96 -7.28 -11.25
N THR A 80 -27.06 -6.74 -10.04
CA THR A 80 -26.26 -7.16 -8.89
C THR A 80 -27.08 -7.84 -7.80
N HIS A 81 -28.37 -8.07 -8.05
CA HIS A 81 -29.26 -8.78 -7.14
C HIS A 81 -30.02 -9.89 -7.88
N GLU A 82 -30.32 -11.01 -7.19
CA GLU A 82 -30.95 -12.20 -7.79
C GLU A 82 -32.32 -11.92 -8.42
N ARG A 83 -33.06 -10.95 -7.87
CA ARG A 83 -34.37 -10.53 -8.40
C ARG A 83 -34.26 -9.51 -9.55
N GLY A 84 -33.06 -9.25 -10.05
CA GLY A 84 -32.78 -8.16 -10.97
C GLY A 84 -32.53 -6.82 -10.26
N GLY A 85 -32.14 -5.82 -11.04
CA GLY A 85 -31.76 -4.49 -10.55
C GLY A 85 -30.30 -4.39 -10.08
N THR A 86 -29.88 -3.15 -9.83
CA THR A 86 -28.51 -2.82 -9.39
C THR A 86 -28.59 -2.18 -8.01
N LEU A 87 -27.92 -2.77 -7.02
CA LEU A 87 -27.83 -2.28 -5.64
C LEU A 87 -26.42 -1.80 -5.30
N GLU A 88 -25.41 -2.39 -5.94
CA GLU A 88 -23.98 -2.17 -5.74
C GLU A 88 -23.37 -1.38 -6.91
N PRO A 89 -23.63 -0.07 -7.00
CA PRO A 89 -22.99 0.74 -8.01
C PRO A 89 -21.49 0.85 -7.75
N VAL A 90 -20.77 1.14 -8.83
CA VAL A 90 -19.35 1.51 -8.80
C VAL A 90 -19.29 2.86 -9.49
N ILE A 91 -19.22 3.94 -8.72
CA ILE A 91 -19.25 5.30 -9.28
C ILE A 91 -17.89 5.98 -9.12
N SER A 92 -17.45 6.68 -10.16
CA SER A 92 -16.17 7.41 -10.13
C SER A 92 -16.11 8.53 -11.17
N ASP A 93 -15.14 9.42 -11.00
CA ASP A 93 -14.74 10.46 -11.96
C ASP A 93 -13.63 9.96 -12.91
N LEU A 94 -13.30 8.66 -12.87
CA LEU A 94 -12.30 8.04 -13.74
C LEU A 94 -12.84 7.88 -15.15
N GLN A 95 -11.94 7.95 -16.14
CA GLN A 95 -12.30 7.70 -17.54
C GLN A 95 -12.79 6.26 -17.73
N GLU A 96 -13.77 6.06 -18.62
CA GLU A 96 -14.42 4.75 -18.85
C GLU A 96 -13.42 3.64 -19.25
N ASP A 97 -12.34 3.98 -19.94
CA ASP A 97 -11.29 3.04 -20.35
C ASP A 97 -10.34 2.63 -19.21
N THR A 98 -10.40 3.36 -18.08
CA THR A 98 -9.54 3.17 -16.92
C THR A 98 -10.09 2.12 -15.96
N LEU A 99 -11.36 1.75 -16.05
CA LEU A 99 -11.91 0.69 -15.23
C LEU A 99 -12.84 -0.27 -15.99
N CYS A 100 -12.99 -1.47 -15.46
CA CYS A 100 -13.99 -2.41 -15.91
C CYS A 100 -14.65 -3.13 -14.72
N CYS A 101 -15.96 -3.31 -14.81
CA CYS A 101 -16.76 -4.01 -13.81
C CYS A 101 -17.26 -5.34 -14.37
N HIS A 102 -17.22 -6.38 -13.53
CA HIS A 102 -17.74 -7.70 -13.86
C HIS A 102 -18.51 -8.27 -12.68
N GLN A 103 -19.63 -8.93 -12.97
CA GLN A 103 -20.33 -9.73 -11.99
C GLN A 103 -19.59 -11.06 -11.77
N LEU A 104 -19.36 -11.43 -10.51
CA LEU A 104 -18.73 -12.71 -10.14
C LEU A 104 -19.73 -13.82 -9.83
N GLY A 105 -21.02 -13.57 -10.02
CA GLY A 105 -22.10 -14.49 -9.66
C GLY A 105 -22.44 -14.46 -8.16
N PRO A 106 -23.27 -15.41 -7.70
CA PRO A 106 -23.76 -15.44 -6.32
C PRO A 106 -22.64 -15.78 -5.33
N VAL A 107 -22.66 -15.11 -4.19
CA VAL A 107 -21.69 -15.35 -3.10
C VAL A 107 -22.36 -16.14 -1.99
N GLY A 108 -22.14 -17.46 -2.01
CA GLY A 108 -22.71 -18.36 -1.02
C GLY A 108 -24.24 -18.38 -1.09
N SER A 109 -24.90 -17.99 -0.01
CA SER A 109 -26.36 -17.89 0.10
C SER A 109 -26.89 -16.45 0.05
N SER A 110 -26.07 -15.50 -0.40
CA SER A 110 -26.49 -14.12 -0.56
C SER A 110 -27.34 -13.96 -1.82
N ASP A 111 -28.41 -13.18 -1.71
CA ASP A 111 -29.22 -12.67 -2.81
C ASP A 111 -28.54 -11.55 -3.62
N HIS A 112 -27.32 -11.16 -3.22
CA HIS A 112 -26.47 -10.21 -3.91
C HIS A 112 -25.37 -10.92 -4.71
N HIS A 113 -25.01 -10.32 -5.84
CA HIS A 113 -23.90 -10.74 -6.68
C HIS A 113 -22.68 -9.85 -6.43
N ALA A 114 -21.51 -10.46 -6.26
CA ALA A 114 -20.28 -9.68 -6.09
C ALA A 114 -19.89 -8.96 -7.39
N VAL A 115 -19.46 -7.71 -7.25
CA VAL A 115 -18.90 -6.90 -8.33
C VAL A 115 -17.38 -6.91 -8.21
N LEU A 116 -16.70 -7.41 -9.24
CA LEU A 116 -15.26 -7.24 -9.44
C LEU A 116 -15.01 -5.99 -10.27
N THR A 117 -14.41 -4.98 -9.65
CA THR A 117 -13.92 -3.79 -10.33
C THR A 117 -12.41 -3.88 -10.50
N LYS A 118 -11.94 -3.81 -11.76
CA LYS A 118 -10.51 -3.67 -12.06
C LYS A 118 -10.25 -2.23 -12.48
N VAL A 119 -9.32 -1.58 -11.80
CA VAL A 119 -8.93 -0.20 -12.08
C VAL A 119 -7.49 -0.20 -12.60
N ASN A 120 -7.29 0.29 -13.81
CA ASN A 120 -6.00 0.34 -14.50
C ASN A 120 -5.28 1.67 -14.23
N VAL A 121 -4.79 1.83 -13.00
CA VAL A 121 -4.03 3.01 -12.59
C VAL A 121 -2.60 2.64 -12.21
N GLY A 122 -1.66 3.52 -12.53
CA GLY A 122 -0.31 3.44 -11.98
C GLY A 122 -0.38 3.71 -10.48
N VAL A 123 0.05 2.78 -9.63
CA VAL A 123 0.11 2.98 -8.18
C VAL A 123 1.51 3.44 -7.80
N ALA A 124 1.62 4.49 -6.98
CA ALA A 124 2.90 4.88 -6.41
C ALA A 124 3.44 3.73 -5.57
N ARG A 125 4.69 3.38 -5.84
CA ARG A 125 5.41 2.39 -5.07
C ARG A 125 6.52 3.10 -4.35
N ASP A 126 6.79 2.69 -3.12
CA ASP A 126 7.99 3.13 -2.42
C ASP A 126 9.21 2.86 -3.29
N GLU A 127 10.28 3.61 -3.12
CA GLU A 127 11.53 3.23 -3.77
C GLU A 127 12.11 1.99 -3.09
N ALA A 128 12.94 1.24 -3.83
CA ALA A 128 13.62 0.09 -3.25
C ALA A 128 14.59 0.58 -2.17
N THR A 129 14.27 0.36 -0.90
CA THR A 129 15.13 0.77 0.21
C THR A 129 16.19 -0.29 0.45
N THR A 130 17.45 0.13 0.41
CA THR A 130 18.58 -0.73 0.81
C THR A 130 18.93 -0.46 2.27
N ARG A 131 18.91 -1.51 3.09
CA ARG A 131 19.39 -1.47 4.47
C ARG A 131 20.62 -2.35 4.64
N THR A 132 21.57 -1.91 5.46
CA THR A 132 22.72 -2.74 5.85
C THR A 132 22.38 -3.51 7.13
N ILE A 133 22.47 -4.83 7.07
CA ILE A 133 22.29 -5.71 8.23
C ILE A 133 23.67 -6.09 8.76
N TRP A 134 23.96 -5.69 9.99
CA TRP A 134 25.20 -5.97 10.70
C TRP A 134 25.08 -7.30 11.44
N MET A 135 25.93 -8.26 11.09
CA MET A 135 25.93 -9.62 11.65
C MET A 135 26.86 -9.68 12.86
N TRP A 136 26.45 -9.02 13.95
CA TRP A 136 27.22 -8.95 15.20
C TRP A 136 27.51 -10.33 15.80
N ASP A 137 26.62 -11.29 15.59
CA ASP A 137 26.75 -12.69 15.99
C ASP A 137 27.89 -13.44 15.28
N LYS A 138 28.34 -12.94 14.12
CA LYS A 138 29.43 -13.53 13.32
C LYS A 138 30.77 -12.87 13.53
N LEU A 139 30.85 -11.91 14.45
CA LEU A 139 32.07 -11.24 14.80
C LEU A 139 32.99 -12.22 15.54
N THR A 140 34.04 -12.68 14.88
CA THR A 140 35.05 -13.57 15.47
C THR A 140 36.35 -12.78 15.68
N GLY A 141 36.84 -12.76 16.92
CA GLY A 141 38.14 -12.15 17.25
C GLY A 141 38.19 -10.62 17.12
N TYR A 142 37.35 -9.90 17.86
CA TYR A 142 37.49 -8.44 17.95
C TYR A 142 38.85 -8.08 18.58
N PRO A 143 39.69 -7.26 17.93
CA PRO A 143 40.91 -6.75 18.57
C PRO A 143 40.53 -5.63 19.53
N CYS A 144 39.81 -5.95 20.62
CA CYS A 144 39.39 -4.99 21.66
C CYS A 144 40.56 -4.10 22.11
N ASP A 145 41.77 -4.68 22.17
CA ASP A 145 42.93 -4.01 22.74
C ASP A 145 43.62 -3.01 21.80
N VAL A 146 43.46 -3.14 20.48
CA VAL A 146 44.18 -2.30 19.50
C VAL A 146 43.42 -1.02 19.16
N THR A 147 42.10 -1.02 19.34
CA THR A 147 41.21 0.11 18.99
C THR A 147 40.96 1.07 20.14
N TRP A 148 40.82 0.59 21.37
CA TRP A 148 40.55 1.46 22.53
C TRP A 148 41.75 2.36 22.88
N ASN A 149 42.96 1.79 22.83
CA ASN A 149 44.20 2.53 23.07
C ASN A 149 44.51 3.57 21.97
N LYS A 150 44.02 3.36 20.74
CA LYS A 150 44.09 4.37 19.67
C LYS A 150 43.06 5.50 19.87
N LEU A 151 41.94 5.23 20.52
CA LEU A 151 40.90 6.22 20.80
C LEU A 151 41.35 7.25 21.85
N HIS A 152 42.07 6.80 22.88
CA HIS A 152 42.57 7.63 23.98
C HIS A 152 43.64 8.68 23.57
N GLY A 153 44.26 8.53 22.39
CA GLY A 153 45.35 9.39 21.92
C GLY A 153 45.08 10.20 20.65
N GLN A 154 43.86 10.15 20.11
CA GLN A 154 43.48 10.88 18.90
C GLN A 154 42.84 12.24 19.25
N PRO A 155 42.97 13.28 18.40
CA PRO A 155 42.32 14.59 18.60
C PRO A 155 40.78 14.56 18.48
N LEU A 156 40.15 13.37 18.53
CA LEU A 156 38.70 13.14 18.49
C LEU A 156 37.92 13.89 19.58
N LEU A 157 38.60 14.32 20.65
CA LEU A 157 38.05 15.02 21.80
C LEU A 157 38.45 16.50 21.86
N GLN A 158 38.79 17.11 20.73
CA GLN A 158 39.02 18.55 20.64
C GLN A 158 37.80 19.28 20.07
N GLY A 159 37.34 20.34 20.75
CA GLY A 159 36.20 21.16 20.33
C GLY A 159 35.01 21.11 21.30
N GLY A 160 33.84 21.57 20.84
CA GLY A 160 32.59 21.55 21.61
C GLY A 160 31.99 20.15 21.76
N SER A 161 31.05 19.99 22.70
CA SER A 161 30.40 18.70 23.00
C SER A 161 29.76 18.05 21.77
N GLU A 162 29.12 18.83 20.91
CA GLU A 162 28.47 18.33 19.69
C GLU A 162 29.47 17.85 18.64
N SER A 163 30.57 18.59 18.44
CA SER A 163 31.63 18.17 17.50
C SER A 163 32.31 16.90 17.97
N MET A 164 32.54 16.77 19.28
CA MET A 164 33.09 15.54 19.88
C MET A 164 32.14 14.35 19.70
N ALA A 165 30.84 14.53 19.95
CA ALA A 165 29.85 13.46 19.79
C ALA A 165 29.77 12.97 18.32
N ARG A 166 29.81 13.89 17.35
CA ARG A 166 29.83 13.54 15.92
C ARG A 166 31.11 12.81 15.52
N ALA A 167 32.27 13.27 16.01
CA ALA A 167 33.57 12.66 15.73
C ALA A 167 33.65 11.23 16.30
N PHE A 168 33.22 11.06 17.55
CA PHE A 168 33.12 9.75 18.20
C PHE A 168 32.17 8.81 17.46
N THR A 169 30.96 9.27 17.13
CA THR A 169 29.97 8.47 16.37
C THR A 169 30.51 8.06 15.01
N SER A 170 31.14 8.98 14.28
CA SER A 170 31.74 8.69 12.98
C SER A 170 32.86 7.65 13.08
N HIS A 171 33.68 7.74 14.13
CA HIS A 171 34.74 6.78 14.38
C HIS A 171 34.20 5.38 14.69
N LEU A 172 33.18 5.27 15.56
CA LEU A 172 32.52 4.00 15.86
C LEU A 172 31.89 3.38 14.62
N LEU A 173 31.19 4.17 13.80
CA LEU A 173 30.60 3.69 12.56
C LEU A 173 31.66 3.21 11.55
N ALA A 174 32.82 3.87 11.49
CA ALA A 174 33.94 3.43 10.66
C ALA A 174 34.54 2.10 11.14
N LEU A 175 34.68 1.92 12.46
CA LEU A 175 35.13 0.65 13.04
C LEU A 175 34.12 -0.47 12.80
N GLN A 176 32.84 -0.19 13.01
CA GLN A 176 31.74 -1.10 12.71
C GLN A 176 31.79 -1.53 11.25
N ASN A 177 31.92 -0.59 10.31
CA ASN A 177 32.01 -0.88 8.88
C ASN A 177 33.22 -1.74 8.50
N ARG A 178 34.34 -1.56 9.21
CA ARG A 178 35.58 -2.30 8.94
C ARG A 178 35.58 -3.71 9.51
N HIS A 179 35.04 -3.88 10.71
CA HIS A 179 35.24 -5.11 11.50
C HIS A 179 34.01 -5.98 11.63
N VAL A 180 32.81 -5.41 11.51
CA VAL A 180 31.58 -6.18 11.65
C VAL A 180 31.14 -6.70 10.28
N PRO A 181 31.07 -8.03 10.09
CA PRO A 181 30.52 -8.60 8.88
C PRO A 181 29.12 -8.07 8.64
N HIS A 182 28.83 -7.60 7.43
CA HIS A 182 27.53 -7.02 7.09
C HIS A 182 27.08 -7.45 5.70
N ARG A 183 25.78 -7.33 5.45
CA ARG A 183 25.16 -7.57 4.14
C ARG A 183 24.18 -6.47 3.82
N ASN A 184 24.16 -6.04 2.57
CA ASN A 184 23.14 -5.13 2.09
C ASN A 184 21.92 -5.94 1.68
N TYR A 185 20.76 -5.51 2.18
CA TYR A 185 19.47 -6.08 1.86
C TYR A 185 18.62 -4.99 1.23
N THR A 186 18.31 -5.15 -0.06
CA THR A 186 17.37 -4.30 -0.77
C THR A 186 15.97 -4.89 -0.62
N THR A 187 15.11 -4.17 0.10
CA THR A 187 13.68 -4.45 0.11
C THR A 187 13.07 -3.77 -1.10
N ARG A 188 12.52 -4.55 -2.01
CA ARG A 188 11.81 -4.00 -3.17
C ARG A 188 10.34 -3.78 -2.82
N PRO A 189 9.64 -2.87 -3.50
CA PRO A 189 8.20 -2.61 -3.23
C PRO A 189 7.29 -3.79 -3.56
N LYS A 190 7.77 -4.75 -4.35
CA LYS A 190 7.07 -6.00 -4.65
C LYS A 190 7.39 -7.13 -3.66
N ASP A 191 8.35 -6.92 -2.76
CA ASP A 191 8.65 -7.90 -1.72
C ASP A 191 7.46 -7.91 -0.75
N GLN A 192 6.91 -9.10 -0.50
CA GLN A 192 5.85 -9.25 0.48
C GLN A 192 6.40 -8.89 1.87
N PRO A 193 5.65 -8.15 2.73
CA PRO A 193 6.17 -7.66 4.02
C PRO A 193 6.69 -8.78 4.95
N TRP A 194 6.13 -9.98 4.81
CA TRP A 194 6.48 -11.18 5.57
C TRP A 194 7.57 -12.03 4.91
N PHE A 195 7.96 -11.74 3.66
CA PHE A 195 8.95 -12.49 2.90
C PHE A 195 10.37 -11.97 3.16
N GLY A 196 10.88 -12.27 4.36
CA GLY A 196 12.23 -11.88 4.78
C GLY A 196 13.35 -12.76 4.23
N TYR A 197 14.59 -12.44 4.61
CA TYR A 197 15.80 -13.18 4.22
C TYR A 197 15.70 -14.70 4.40
N ARG A 198 15.15 -15.16 5.54
CA ARG A 198 15.00 -16.60 5.81
C ARG A 198 14.03 -17.27 4.84
N CYS A 199 12.93 -16.61 4.50
CA CYS A 199 11.96 -17.09 3.50
C CYS A 199 12.59 -17.14 2.10
N ARG A 200 13.39 -16.11 1.74
CA ARG A 200 14.11 -16.08 0.47
C ARG A 200 15.13 -17.22 0.37
N ALA A 201 15.96 -17.42 1.41
CA ALA A 201 16.92 -18.53 1.46
C ALA A 201 16.24 -19.90 1.34
N ALA A 202 15.13 -20.12 2.06
CA ALA A 202 14.37 -21.36 1.97
C ALA A 202 13.73 -21.56 0.58
N ALA A 203 13.29 -20.48 -0.07
CA ALA A 203 12.75 -20.53 -1.43
C ALA A 203 13.83 -20.86 -2.46
N GLU A 204 15.02 -20.28 -2.34
CA GLU A 204 16.18 -20.57 -3.19
C GLU A 204 16.69 -22.01 -3.00
N GLU A 205 16.73 -22.51 -1.77
CA GLU A 205 17.07 -23.90 -1.47
C GLU A 205 16.05 -24.86 -2.08
N LYS A 206 14.74 -24.59 -1.91
CA LYS A 206 13.67 -25.36 -2.53
C LYS A 206 13.77 -25.36 -4.06
N TYR A 207 14.04 -24.20 -4.66
CA TYR A 207 14.21 -24.07 -6.11
C TYR A 207 15.45 -24.84 -6.61
N SER A 208 16.56 -24.75 -5.90
CA SER A 208 17.79 -25.48 -6.23
C SER A 208 17.58 -27.00 -6.14
N ALA A 209 16.90 -27.47 -5.09
CA ALA A 209 16.53 -28.88 -4.93
C ALA A 209 15.57 -29.36 -6.03
N TRP A 210 14.66 -28.50 -6.47
CA TRP A 210 13.76 -28.78 -7.59
C TRP A 210 14.56 -28.89 -8.90
N MET A 211 15.41 -27.91 -9.23
CA MET A 211 16.25 -27.97 -10.43
C MET A 211 17.12 -29.22 -10.48
N PHE A 212 17.70 -29.63 -9.35
CA PHE A 212 18.52 -30.85 -9.26
C PHE A 212 17.73 -32.13 -9.53
N ARG A 213 16.45 -32.18 -9.14
CA ARG A 213 15.57 -33.33 -9.39
C ARG A 213 15.11 -33.44 -10.86
N PHE A 214 15.04 -32.32 -11.58
CA PHE A 214 14.47 -32.29 -12.93
C PHE A 214 15.52 -32.16 -14.05
N HIS A 215 16.81 -32.10 -13.73
CA HIS A 215 17.92 -32.15 -14.71
C HIS A 215 18.70 -33.48 -14.70
N LEU A 216 18.17 -34.52 -14.05
CA LEU A 216 18.72 -35.88 -14.04
C LEU A 216 17.95 -36.87 -14.95
N HIS A 217 17.17 -36.36 -15.91
CA HIS A 217 16.56 -37.14 -16.98
C HIS A 217 16.80 -36.48 -18.34
#